data_AF-A0A353CAA5-F1
#
_entry.id   AF-A0A353CAA5-F1
#
_cell.length_a   1.000
_cell.length_b   1.000
_cell.length_c   1.000
_cell.angle_alpha   90.00
_cell.angle_beta   90.00
_cell.angle_gamma   90.00
#
_symmetry.space_group_name_H-M   'P 1'
#
loop_
_entity.id
_entity.type
_entity.pdbx_description
1 polymer ?
#
loop_
_entity_poly.entity_id
_entity_poly.type
_entity_poly.pdbx_seq_one_letter_code
_entity_poly.pdbx_strand_id
1 'polypeptide(L)' 'MIKPQFEVGKGEVGKGGVVRDPEKHDRVVREVNEFARAIGMTPAGLIESPILGAEGNKEFLALYELD' A
#
# COMPACT_ATOMS: atom_id res chain seq x y z
N MET A 1 -6.81 2.66 -3.14
CA MET A 1 -5.57 2.05 -3.67
C MET A 1 -4.46 2.35 -2.69
N ILE A 2 -3.60 1.37 -2.40
CA ILE A 2 -2.42 1.52 -1.56
C ILE A 2 -1.20 1.57 -2.48
N LYS A 3 -0.40 2.63 -2.38
CA LYS A 3 0.73 2.91 -3.27
C LYS A 3 2.01 3.09 -2.45
N PRO A 4 2.77 2.01 -2.19
CA PRO A 4 3.93 2.06 -1.29
C PRO A 4 4.90 3.21 -1.53
N GLN A 5 5.13 3.60 -2.80
CA GLN A 5 6.02 4.71 -3.16
C GLN A 5 5.61 6.09 -2.63
N PHE A 6 4.37 6.25 -2.17
CA PHE A 6 3.88 7.48 -1.54
C PHE A 6 3.70 7.36 -0.02
N GLU A 7 3.72 6.13 0.52
CA GLU A 7 3.45 5.84 1.92
C GLU A 7 4.73 5.56 2.73
N VAL A 8 5.78 5.03 2.09
CA VAL A 8 7.07 4.81 2.78
C VAL A 8 7.77 6.12 3.13
N GLY A 9 8.60 6.10 4.17
CA GLY A 9 9.32 7.27 4.63
C GLY A 9 10.40 7.76 3.66
N LYS A 10 10.91 8.97 3.92
CA LYS A 10 12.04 9.54 3.17
C LYS A 10 13.25 8.61 3.23
N GLY A 11 13.86 8.33 2.08
CA GLY A 11 15.02 7.45 1.96
C GLY A 11 14.68 5.96 1.81
N GLU A 12 13.39 5.59 1.89
CA GLU A 12 12.98 4.19 1.73
C GLU A 12 12.59 3.82 0.31
N VAL A 13 12.46 4.82 -0.58
CA VAL A 13 12.22 4.65 -2.01
C VAL A 13 13.57 4.44 -2.72
N GLY A 14 13.68 3.33 -3.47
CA GLY A 14 14.88 2.98 -4.20
C GLY A 14 15.09 3.80 -5.48
N LYS A 15 16.18 3.50 -6.20
CA LYS A 15 16.49 4.13 -7.49
C LYS A 15 15.30 4.00 -8.45
N GLY A 16 14.99 5.12 -9.11
CA GLY A 16 13.87 5.24 -10.05
C GLY A 16 12.51 5.46 -9.38
N GLY A 17 12.46 5.79 -8.09
CA GLY A 17 11.18 6.00 -7.41
C GLY A 17 10.43 4.71 -7.11
N VAL A 18 11.13 3.56 -7.08
CA VAL A 18 10.53 2.23 -6.94
C VAL A 18 10.77 1.63 -5.57
N VAL A 19 9.70 1.18 -4.93
CA VAL A 19 9.76 0.35 -3.71
C VAL A 19 9.78 -1.11 -4.15
N ARG A 20 10.94 -1.77 -4.02
CA ARG A 20 11.13 -3.19 -4.40
C ARG A 20 11.07 -4.17 -3.23
N ASP A 21 11.26 -3.64 -2.03
CA ASP A 21 11.36 -4.41 -0.81
C ASP A 21 9.96 -4.88 -0.37
N PRO A 22 9.68 -6.21 -0.36
CA PRO A 22 8.38 -6.73 0.02
C PRO A 22 8.03 -6.41 1.48
N GLU A 23 9.01 -6.30 2.37
CA GLU A 23 8.74 -5.97 3.78
C GLU A 23 8.17 -4.55 3.92
N LYS A 24 8.60 -3.63 3.04
CA LYS A 24 8.04 -2.27 2.97
C LYS A 24 6.63 -2.27 2.40
N HIS A 25 6.33 -3.15 1.44
CA HIS A 25 4.97 -3.30 0.93
C HIS A 25 4.02 -3.78 2.03
N ASP A 26 4.41 -4.84 2.73
CA ASP A 26 3.61 -5.42 3.82
C ASP A 26 3.41 -4.43 4.96
N ARG A 27 4.47 -3.69 5.32
CA ARG A 27 4.39 -2.63 6.34
C ARG A 27 3.38 -1.54 5.95
N VAL A 28 3.47 -1.01 4.72
CA VAL A 28 2.53 0.01 4.23
C VAL A 28 1.10 -0.52 4.22
N VAL A 29 0.88 -1.74 3.72
CA VAL A 29 -0.46 -2.35 3.70
C VAL A 29 -1.02 -2.46 5.13
N ARG A 30 -0.20 -2.89 6.09
CA ARG A 30 -0.61 -2.97 7.50
C ARG A 30 -0.96 -1.60 8.07
N GLU A 31 -0.10 -0.61 7.88
CA GLU A 31 -0.30 0.76 8.41
C GLU A 31 -1.57 1.41 7.85
N VAL A 32 -1.84 1.25 6.54
CA VAL A 32 -3.07 1.79 5.93
C VAL A 32 -4.31 1.05 6.43
N ASN A 33 -4.24 -0.27 6.62
CA ASN A 33 -5.35 -1.04 7.19
C ASN A 33 -5.61 -0.68 8.66
N GLU A 34 -4.57 -0.43 9.45
CA GLU A 34 -4.69 0.04 10.83
C GLU A 34 -5.32 1.45 10.88
N PHE A 35 -4.92 2.35 9.99
CA PHE A 35 -5.56 3.66 9.84
C PHE A 35 -7.03 3.55 9.45
N ALA A 36 -7.37 2.68 8.49
CA ALA A 36 -8.75 2.42 8.09
C ALA A 36 -9.62 1.98 9.28
N ARG A 37 -9.11 1.05 10.10
CA ARG A 37 -9.79 0.63 11.35
C ARG A 37 -9.98 1.79 12.32
N ALA A 38 -8.99 2.65 12.47
CA ALA A 38 -9.06 3.80 13.37
C ALA A 38 -10.13 4.83 12.97
N ILE A 39 -10.52 4.87 11.69
CA ILE A 39 -11.58 5.75 11.17
C ILE A 39 -12.93 5.04 10.98
N GLY A 40 -13.10 3.83 11.55
CA GLY A 40 -14.37 3.10 11.53
C GLY A 40 -14.63 2.29 10.26
N MET A 41 -13.58 1.98 9.49
CA MET A 41 -13.69 1.10 8.32
C MET A 41 -13.08 -0.27 8.59
N THR A 42 -13.70 -1.32 8.07
CA THR A 42 -13.21 -2.69 8.20
C THR A 42 -12.59 -3.16 6.87
N PRO A 43 -11.33 -3.63 6.86
CA PRO A 43 -10.74 -4.26 5.66
C PRO A 43 -11.48 -5.55 5.31
N ALA A 44 -12.03 -5.61 4.09
CA ALA A 44 -12.82 -6.74 3.60
C ALA A 44 -12.14 -7.50 2.44
N GLY A 45 -11.14 -6.90 1.79
CA GLY A 45 -10.38 -7.56 0.74
C GLY A 45 -9.10 -6.81 0.38
N LEU A 46 -8.09 -7.55 -0.05
CA LEU A 46 -6.83 -7.02 -0.53
C LEU A 46 -6.29 -7.89 -1.66
N ILE A 47 -5.93 -7.25 -2.78
CA ILE A 47 -5.21 -7.91 -3.87
C ILE A 47 -4.05 -7.04 -4.33
N GLU A 48 -3.03 -7.67 -4.89
CA GLU A 48 -2.07 -6.96 -5.75
C GLU A 48 -2.79 -6.42 -6.99
N SER A 49 -2.46 -5.19 -7.39
CA SER A 49 -2.96 -4.62 -8.63
C SER A 49 -2.53 -5.48 -9.83
N PRO A 50 -3.41 -5.78 -10.79
CA PRO A 50 -3.06 -6.55 -11.98
C PRO A 50 -2.11 -5.80 -12.92
N ILE A 51 -1.93 -4.50 -12.70
CA ILE A 51 -0.99 -3.65 -13.43
C ILE A 51 -0.01 -2.99 -12.44
N LEU A 52 1.21 -2.75 -12.91
CA LEU A 52 2.17 -1.96 -12.17
C LEU A 52 1.84 -0.46 -12.26
N GLY A 53 2.13 0.26 -11.18
CA GLY A 53 2.08 1.72 -11.14
C GLY A 53 3.27 2.37 -11.85
N ALA A 54 3.37 3.70 -11.69
CA ALA A 54 4.46 4.48 -12.28
C ALA A 54 5.83 3.90 -11.92
N GLU A 55 6.74 3.91 -12.89
CA GLU A 55 8.11 3.37 -12.76
C GLU A 55 8.17 1.86 -12.40
N GLY A 56 7.06 1.12 -12.55
CA GLY A 56 6.97 -0.30 -12.24
C GLY A 56 6.70 -0.62 -10.77
N ASN A 57 6.15 0.33 -10.00
CA ASN A 57 5.80 0.10 -8.61
C ASN A 57 4.68 -0.95 -8.47
N LYS A 58 4.85 -1.86 -7.52
CA LYS A 58 3.77 -2.74 -7.08
C LYS A 58 2.78 -1.93 -6.23
N GLU A 59 1.50 -2.00 -6.58
CA GLU A 59 0.40 -1.30 -5.90
C GLU A 59 -0.67 -2.31 -5.48
N PHE A 60 -1.53 -1.95 -4.52
CA PHE A 60 -2.55 -2.84 -3.99
C PHE A 60 -3.94 -2.21 -4.06
N LEU A 61 -4.94 -3.05 -4.36
CA LEU A 61 -6.34 -2.71 -4.29
C LEU A 61 -6.90 -3.24 -2.98
N ALA A 62 -7.40 -2.34 -2.13
CA ALA A 62 -8.00 -2.66 -0.85
C ALA A 62 -9.48 -2.31 -0.89
N LEU A 63 -10.32 -3.24 -0.45
CA LEU A 63 -11.74 -3.09 -0.23
C LEU A 63 -11.97 -2.86 1.26
N TYR A 64 -12.70 -1.82 1.59
CA TYR A 64 -13.13 -1.49 2.95
C TYR A 64 -14.65 -1.39 3.00
N GLU A 65 -15.21 -1.83 4.11
CA GLU A 65 -16.63 -1.68 4.44
C GLU A 65 -16.76 -0.64 5.56
N LEU A 66 -17.83 0.16 5.49
CA LEU A 66 -18.21 1.08 6.56
C LEU A 66 -19.30 0.39 7.37
N ASP A 67 -19.11 0.31 8.68
CA ASP A 67 -20.13 -0.19 9.60
C ASP A 67 -21.36 0.74 9.65
#